data_AF-A0A432RR60-F1
#
_entry.id   AF-A0A432RR60-F1
#
_cell.length_a   1.000
_cell.length_b   1.000
_cell.length_c   1.000
_cell.angle_alpha   90.00
_cell.angle_beta   90.00
_cell.angle_gamma   90.00
#
_symmetry.space_group_name_H-M   'P 1'
#
loop_
_entity.id
_entity.type
_entity.pdbx_description
1 polymer ?
#
loop_
_entity_poly.entity_id
_entity_poly.type
_entity_poly.pdbx_seq_one_letter_code
_entity_poly.pdbx_strand_id
1 'polypeptide(L)'
;MPDIFTEALNDMSDPEGRWRNPESFQGYASRVNAHVSSTARHISIQSINELAPELRDSRTMIFRLGSPSGSRHTFFALAKVITGWSDYFLFDEDLFASVEKEKLSVNWQAGDLIPFTVISKLTETSYVNLALASGLFEAALGLTISGVSIPATGRSSHTFEVRPNNQLSALW
;
A
#
# COMPACT_ATOMS: atom_id res chain seq x y z
N MET A 1 14.53 -15.02 7.48
CA MET A 1 13.53 -15.77 8.27
C MET A 1 13.31 -17.10 7.55
N PRO A 2 12.98 -18.20 8.23
CA PRO A 2 12.55 -19.39 7.50
C PRO A 2 11.35 -19.02 6.61
N ASP A 3 11.38 -19.49 5.37
CA ASP A 3 10.38 -19.21 4.35
C ASP A 3 9.05 -19.84 4.79
N ILE A 4 8.15 -18.99 5.29
CA ILE A 4 6.90 -19.44 5.91
C ILE A 4 6.00 -20.15 4.90
N PHE A 5 6.15 -19.88 3.60
CA PHE A 5 5.27 -20.42 2.57
C PHE A 5 5.82 -21.64 1.82
N THR A 6 7.04 -22.11 2.11
CA THR A 6 7.65 -23.24 1.37
C THR A 6 6.78 -24.50 1.43
N GLU A 7 6.24 -24.86 2.61
CA GLU A 7 5.37 -26.02 2.74
C GLU A 7 4.08 -25.83 1.94
N ALA A 8 3.42 -24.67 2.06
CA ALA A 8 2.21 -24.38 1.28
C ALA A 8 2.45 -24.39 -0.23
N LEU A 9 3.63 -23.98 -0.69
CA LEU A 9 4.01 -24.02 -2.11
C LEU A 9 4.25 -25.45 -2.61
N ASN A 10 4.72 -26.35 -1.75
CA ASN A 10 4.88 -27.76 -2.07
C ASN A 10 3.54 -28.52 -2.03
N ASP A 11 2.57 -28.01 -1.27
CA ASP A 11 1.24 -28.59 -1.04
C ASP A 11 0.15 -27.86 -1.85
N MET A 12 0.38 -27.66 -3.15
CA MET A 12 -0.65 -27.14 -4.05
C MET A 12 -1.70 -28.23 -4.32
N SER A 13 -2.98 -27.91 -4.12
CA SER A 13 -4.07 -28.90 -4.06
C SER A 13 -4.59 -29.36 -5.43
N ASP A 14 -4.31 -28.57 -6.47
CA ASP A 14 -4.74 -28.85 -7.84
C ASP A 14 -3.81 -29.88 -8.52
N PRO A 15 -4.32 -30.80 -9.36
CA PRO A 15 -3.48 -31.78 -10.08
C PRO A 15 -2.40 -31.13 -10.96
N GLU A 16 -2.64 -29.89 -11.41
CA GLU A 16 -1.69 -29.11 -12.19
C GLU A 16 -0.91 -28.10 -11.32
N GLY A 17 -1.08 -28.16 -10.00
CA GLY A 17 -0.39 -27.31 -9.03
C GLY A 17 -0.74 -25.82 -9.14
N ARG A 18 -1.90 -25.49 -9.72
CA ARG A 18 -2.29 -24.10 -10.02
C ARG A 18 -2.81 -23.33 -8.81
N TRP A 19 -3.44 -24.00 -7.85
CA TRP A 19 -3.99 -23.35 -6.68
C TRP A 19 -3.98 -24.27 -5.46
N ARG A 20 -4.13 -23.65 -4.29
CA ARG A 20 -4.21 -24.35 -3.00
C ARG A 20 -5.52 -24.03 -2.30
N ASN A 21 -6.13 -25.07 -1.70
CA ASN A 21 -7.37 -24.92 -0.96
C ASN A 21 -7.25 -23.92 0.21
N PRO A 22 -8.32 -23.18 0.52
CA PRO A 22 -8.35 -22.30 1.67
C PRO A 22 -8.10 -23.05 2.99
N GLU A 23 -7.17 -22.57 3.82
CA GLU A 23 -7.04 -23.03 5.21
C GLU A 23 -6.77 -21.87 6.19
N SER A 24 -6.97 -22.11 7.48
CA SER A 24 -6.64 -21.15 8.54
C SER A 24 -5.15 -20.81 8.54
N PHE A 25 -4.80 -19.53 8.42
CA PHE A 25 -3.39 -19.11 8.41
C PHE A 25 -2.69 -19.36 9.75
N GLN A 26 -3.40 -19.19 10.88
CA GLN A 26 -2.83 -19.51 12.20
C GLN A 26 -2.66 -21.01 12.40
N GLY A 27 -3.60 -21.82 11.87
CA GLY A 27 -3.46 -23.27 11.87
C GLY A 27 -2.24 -23.71 11.06
N TYR A 28 -2.09 -23.16 9.86
CA TYR A 28 -0.93 -23.36 9.00
C TYR A 28 0.38 -22.96 9.70
N ALA A 29 0.47 -21.74 10.20
CA ALA A 29 1.66 -21.23 10.88
C ALA A 29 2.08 -22.11 12.06
N SER A 30 1.12 -22.60 12.83
CA SER A 30 1.38 -23.54 13.94
C SER A 30 1.93 -24.87 13.44
N ARG A 31 1.37 -25.43 12.35
CA ARG A 31 1.82 -26.70 11.75
C ARG A 31 3.26 -26.62 11.26
N VAL A 32 3.62 -25.52 10.62
CA VAL A 32 4.98 -25.31 10.07
C VAL A 32 5.96 -24.72 11.09
N ASN A 33 5.57 -24.60 12.37
CA ASN A 33 6.35 -23.99 13.45
C ASN A 33 6.84 -22.55 13.13
N ALA A 34 6.05 -21.79 12.37
CA ALA A 34 6.34 -20.40 12.06
C ALA A 34 5.80 -19.47 13.16
N HIS A 35 6.66 -18.59 13.67
CA HIS A 35 6.24 -17.56 14.61
C HIS A 35 5.60 -16.38 13.88
N VAL A 36 4.28 -16.25 13.99
CA VAL A 36 3.50 -15.18 13.35
C VAL A 36 2.99 -14.20 14.39
N SER A 37 3.59 -13.01 14.45
CA SER A 37 3.13 -11.92 15.32
C SER A 37 1.93 -11.15 14.77
N SER A 38 1.73 -11.17 13.45
CA SER A 38 0.59 -10.50 12.79
C SER A 38 0.21 -11.25 11.51
N THR A 39 -0.99 -11.83 11.49
CA THR A 39 -1.55 -12.49 10.29
C THR A 39 -1.62 -11.53 9.10
N ALA A 40 -2.12 -10.31 9.31
CA ALA A 40 -2.30 -9.34 8.24
C ALA A 40 -0.99 -9.01 7.53
N ARG A 41 0.13 -8.91 8.25
CA ARG A 41 1.46 -8.64 7.66
C ARG A 41 1.88 -9.68 6.61
N HIS A 42 1.42 -10.92 6.74
CA HIS A 42 1.85 -12.01 5.87
C HIS A 42 0.89 -12.28 4.70
N ILE A 43 -0.40 -11.96 4.87
CA ILE A 43 -1.43 -12.36 3.90
C ILE A 43 -2.28 -11.20 3.37
N SER A 44 -2.09 -9.97 3.85
CA SER A 44 -2.78 -8.76 3.35
C SER A 44 -1.83 -7.94 2.47
N ILE A 45 -1.46 -8.51 1.34
CA ILE A 45 -0.51 -7.92 0.39
C ILE A 45 -1.18 -6.80 -0.41
N GLN A 46 -0.64 -5.59 -0.36
CA GLN A 46 -1.14 -4.42 -1.12
C GLN A 46 -0.27 -4.11 -2.34
N SER A 47 0.98 -4.55 -2.34
CA SER A 47 1.92 -4.34 -3.44
C SER A 47 2.78 -5.57 -3.67
N ILE A 48 3.28 -5.75 -4.89
CA ILE A 48 4.18 -6.86 -5.22
C ILE A 48 5.44 -6.86 -4.32
N ASN A 49 5.87 -5.69 -3.86
CA ASN A 49 7.06 -5.56 -3.00
C ASN A 49 6.83 -6.10 -1.58
N GLU A 50 5.58 -6.16 -1.12
CA GLU A 50 5.20 -6.77 0.15
C GLU A 50 5.11 -8.30 0.06
N LEU A 51 5.03 -8.86 -1.16
CA LEU A 51 4.92 -10.29 -1.36
C LEU A 51 6.22 -10.98 -0.92
N ALA A 52 6.08 -12.06 -0.17
CA ALA A 52 7.22 -12.84 0.32
C ALA A 52 8.09 -13.32 -0.86
N PRO A 53 9.43 -13.25 -0.77
CA PRO A 53 10.32 -13.64 -1.86
C PRO A 53 10.01 -15.02 -2.44
N GLU A 54 9.76 -16.02 -1.60
CA GLU A 54 9.44 -17.38 -2.02
C GLU A 54 8.13 -17.48 -2.83
N LEU A 55 7.15 -16.62 -2.54
CA LEU A 55 5.91 -16.51 -3.31
C LEU A 55 6.15 -15.81 -4.65
N ARG A 56 7.01 -14.78 -4.68
CA ARG A 56 7.41 -14.10 -5.91
C ARG A 56 8.18 -15.02 -6.85
N ASP A 57 9.21 -15.69 -6.34
CA ASP A 57 10.09 -16.56 -7.12
C ASP A 57 9.33 -17.76 -7.68
N SER A 58 8.36 -18.28 -6.92
CA SER A 58 7.48 -19.36 -7.37
C SER A 58 6.32 -18.90 -8.27
N ARG A 59 6.20 -17.60 -8.58
CA ARG A 59 5.07 -17.01 -9.33
C ARG A 59 3.72 -17.37 -8.73
N THR A 60 3.57 -17.19 -7.42
CA THR A 60 2.37 -17.57 -6.66
C THR A 60 1.84 -16.39 -5.87
N MET A 61 0.59 -16.03 -6.06
CA MET A 61 -0.11 -15.03 -5.27
C MET A 61 -0.74 -15.65 -4.02
N ILE A 62 -0.80 -14.88 -2.94
CA ILE A 62 -1.51 -15.24 -1.72
C ILE A 62 -2.78 -14.40 -1.56
N PHE A 63 -3.89 -15.04 -1.22
CA PHE A 63 -5.17 -14.40 -0.99
C PHE A 63 -5.58 -14.52 0.46
N ARG A 64 -6.02 -13.41 1.06
CA ARG A 64 -6.74 -13.41 2.32
C ARG A 64 -8.23 -13.59 2.05
N LEU A 65 -8.82 -14.66 2.57
CA LEU A 65 -10.19 -15.07 2.25
C LEU A 65 -11.21 -14.78 3.37
N GLY A 66 -10.84 -13.96 4.35
CA GLY A 66 -11.68 -13.71 5.52
C GLY A 66 -11.77 -14.92 6.44
N SER A 67 -12.82 -15.01 7.26
CA SER A 67 -13.03 -16.11 8.21
C SER A 67 -14.35 -16.81 7.87
N PRO A 68 -14.35 -18.12 7.54
CA PRO A 68 -15.58 -18.88 7.33
C PRO A 68 -16.50 -18.84 8.55
N SER A 69 -17.81 -19.02 8.34
CA SER A 69 -18.80 -19.10 9.43
C SER A 69 -18.39 -20.15 10.46
N GLY A 70 -18.30 -19.75 11.73
CA GLY A 70 -17.88 -20.63 12.84
C GLY A 70 -16.36 -20.68 13.08
N SER A 71 -15.53 -20.05 12.24
CA SER A 71 -14.10 -19.90 12.46
C SER A 71 -13.74 -18.53 13.05
N ARG A 72 -12.81 -18.51 14.01
CA ARG A 72 -12.21 -17.27 14.53
C ARG A 72 -10.98 -16.81 13.74
N HIS A 73 -10.45 -17.67 12.87
CA HIS A 73 -9.19 -17.44 12.19
C HIS A 73 -9.41 -17.08 10.73
N THR A 74 -8.57 -16.15 10.24
CA THR A 74 -8.54 -15.77 8.84
C THR A 74 -7.90 -16.86 8.00
N PHE A 75 -8.56 -17.18 6.89
CA PHE A 75 -8.11 -18.17 5.93
C PHE A 75 -7.29 -17.49 4.83
N PHE A 76 -6.41 -18.29 4.24
CA PHE A 76 -5.65 -17.92 3.06
C PHE A 76 -5.69 -19.01 2.00
N ALA A 77 -5.46 -18.62 0.75
CA ALA A 77 -5.25 -19.53 -0.38
C ALA A 77 -4.09 -19.04 -1.24
N LEU A 78 -3.57 -19.94 -2.08
CA LEU A 78 -2.51 -19.63 -3.05
C LEU A 78 -3.03 -19.87 -4.47
N ALA A 79 -2.60 -19.04 -5.43
CA ALA A 79 -2.82 -19.29 -6.85
C ALA A 79 -1.60 -18.90 -7.69
N LYS A 80 -1.31 -19.70 -8.73
CA LYS A 80 -0.26 -19.41 -9.69
C LYS A 80 -0.64 -18.24 -10.59
N VAL A 81 0.34 -17.38 -10.83
CA VAL A 81 0.30 -16.37 -11.87
C VAL A 81 0.24 -17.05 -13.23
N ILE A 82 -0.74 -16.71 -14.06
CA ILE A 82 -0.95 -17.33 -15.36
C ILE A 82 -0.24 -16.53 -16.45
N THR A 83 -0.54 -15.24 -16.55
CA THR A 83 0.01 -14.38 -17.61
C THR A 83 1.16 -13.52 -17.09
N GLY A 84 0.98 -12.94 -15.91
CA GLY A 84 1.93 -12.01 -15.33
C GLY A 84 1.41 -11.43 -14.02
N TRP A 85 2.26 -10.72 -13.28
CA TRP A 85 1.84 -10.10 -12.03
C TRP A 85 0.72 -9.07 -12.21
N SER A 86 0.54 -8.57 -13.43
CA SER A 86 -0.59 -7.75 -13.87
C SER A 86 -1.96 -8.42 -13.68
N ASP A 87 -2.00 -9.76 -13.52
CA ASP A 87 -3.22 -10.50 -13.16
C ASP A 87 -3.74 -10.09 -11.76
N TYR A 88 -2.85 -9.60 -10.88
CA TYR A 88 -3.15 -9.34 -9.46
C TYR A 88 -2.77 -7.95 -8.98
N PHE A 89 -1.82 -7.30 -9.65
CA PHE A 89 -1.30 -5.99 -9.28
C PHE A 89 -1.49 -5.00 -10.43
N LEU A 90 -1.67 -3.74 -10.05
CA LEU A 90 -1.67 -2.62 -10.98
C LEU A 90 -0.25 -2.05 -11.05
N PHE A 91 0.31 -2.01 -12.26
CA PHE A 91 1.59 -1.36 -12.52
C PHE A 91 1.34 -0.06 -13.26
N ASP A 92 1.79 1.05 -12.68
CA ASP A 92 1.61 2.38 -13.25
C ASP A 92 2.22 2.48 -14.65
N GLU A 93 3.36 1.83 -14.87
CA GLU A 93 4.03 1.79 -16.17
C GLU A 93 3.14 1.20 -17.25
N ASP A 94 2.37 0.15 -16.93
CA ASP A 94 1.47 -0.51 -17.86
C ASP A 94 0.15 0.28 -18.02
N LEU A 95 -0.40 0.77 -16.91
CA LEU A 95 -1.66 1.53 -16.89
C LEU A 95 -1.58 2.86 -17.63
N PHE A 96 -0.44 3.54 -17.50
CA PHE A 96 -0.24 4.87 -18.06
C PHE A 96 0.67 4.87 -19.30
N ALA A 97 1.05 3.70 -19.83
CA ALA A 97 1.93 3.57 -21.00
C ALA A 97 1.43 4.39 -22.22
N SER A 98 0.12 4.40 -22.45
CA SER A 98 -0.53 5.05 -23.58
C SER A 98 -1.25 6.35 -23.21
N VAL A 99 -1.09 6.84 -21.98
CA VAL A 99 -1.78 8.05 -21.52
C VAL A 99 -0.91 9.26 -21.84
N GLU A 100 -1.43 10.16 -22.67
CA GLU A 100 -0.78 11.44 -22.91
C GLU A 100 -0.82 12.28 -21.62
N LYS A 101 0.35 12.79 -21.24
CA LYS A 101 0.49 13.64 -20.05
C LYS A 101 0.10 15.06 -20.41
N GLU A 102 -0.95 15.57 -19.78
CA GLU A 102 -1.32 16.97 -19.89
C GLU A 102 -0.70 17.78 -18.74
N LYS A 103 -0.17 18.96 -19.05
CA LYS A 103 0.31 19.89 -18.04
C LYS A 103 -0.87 20.72 -17.54
N LEU A 104 -1.26 20.47 -16.30
CA LEU A 104 -2.24 21.30 -15.61
C LEU A 104 -1.72 22.74 -15.50
N SER A 105 -2.45 23.68 -16.09
CA SER A 105 -2.13 25.11 -16.08
C SER A 105 -3.12 25.85 -15.19
N VAL A 106 -2.85 25.81 -13.88
CA VAL A 106 -3.67 26.51 -12.87
C VAL A 106 -2.89 27.73 -12.36
N ASN A 107 -3.59 28.84 -12.18
CA ASN A 107 -3.02 30.09 -11.69
C ASN A 107 -2.94 30.08 -10.15
N TRP A 108 -1.95 29.38 -9.61
CA TRP A 108 -1.69 29.36 -8.17
C TRP A 108 -1.12 30.70 -7.71
N GLN A 109 -1.55 31.19 -6.55
CA GLN A 109 -0.81 32.23 -5.85
C GLN A 109 0.40 31.64 -5.13
N ALA A 110 1.41 32.49 -4.90
CA ALA A 110 2.59 32.12 -4.13
C ALA A 110 2.19 31.82 -2.68
N GLY A 111 1.94 30.54 -2.37
CA GLY A 111 1.44 30.14 -1.06
C GLY A 111 0.54 28.90 -1.09
N ASP A 112 -0.24 28.74 -2.16
CA ASP A 112 -1.37 27.81 -2.17
C ASP A 112 -0.98 26.35 -1.93
N LEU A 113 0.20 25.97 -2.44
CA LEU A 113 0.71 24.60 -2.33
C LEU A 113 1.85 24.44 -1.32
N ILE A 114 2.28 25.53 -0.66
CA ILE A 114 3.38 25.48 0.34
C ILE A 114 3.10 24.45 1.44
N PRO A 115 1.88 24.32 2.01
CA PRO A 115 1.63 23.33 3.05
C PRO A 115 1.96 21.89 2.63
N PHE A 116 1.80 21.55 1.36
CA PHE A 116 2.07 20.20 0.84
C PHE A 116 3.57 19.91 0.68
N THR A 117 4.42 20.93 0.65
CA THR A 117 5.89 20.76 0.61
C THR A 117 6.47 20.31 1.95
N VAL A 118 5.74 20.51 3.05
CA VAL A 118 6.18 20.20 4.43
C VAL A 118 5.59 18.89 4.94
N ILE A 119 4.73 18.22 4.16
CA ILE A 119 4.14 16.94 4.53
C ILE A 119 5.22 15.86 4.53
N SER A 120 5.51 15.31 5.70
CA SER A 120 6.56 14.29 5.88
C SER A 120 6.18 12.92 5.33
N LYS A 121 4.89 12.64 5.14
CA LYS A 121 4.39 11.38 4.57
C LYS A 121 3.19 11.64 3.67
N LEU A 122 3.35 11.38 2.38
CA LEU A 122 2.28 11.43 1.40
C LEU A 122 1.35 10.24 1.64
N THR A 123 0.23 10.48 2.30
CA THR A 123 -0.86 9.50 2.43
C THR A 123 -1.87 9.68 1.30
N GLU A 124 -2.77 8.73 1.10
CA GLU A 124 -3.91 8.90 0.18
C GLU A 124 -4.65 10.21 0.45
N THR A 125 -4.92 10.52 1.71
CA THR A 125 -5.54 11.79 2.13
C THR A 125 -4.69 13.00 1.74
N SER A 126 -3.36 12.92 1.82
CA SER A 126 -2.46 13.99 1.36
C SER A 126 -2.59 14.21 -0.14
N TYR A 127 -2.64 13.14 -0.94
CA TYR A 127 -2.80 13.22 -2.40
C TYR A 127 -4.17 13.76 -2.80
N VAL A 128 -5.25 13.31 -2.16
CA VAL A 128 -6.61 13.82 -2.41
C VAL A 128 -6.69 15.32 -2.12
N ASN A 129 -6.13 15.76 -0.99
CA ASN A 129 -6.13 17.18 -0.64
C ASN A 129 -5.23 18.01 -1.55
N LEU A 130 -4.10 17.46 -2.02
CA LEU A 130 -3.26 18.10 -3.02
C LEU A 130 -4.01 18.23 -4.35
N ALA A 131 -4.72 17.20 -4.78
CA ALA A 131 -5.52 17.22 -6.01
C ALA A 131 -6.68 18.24 -5.92
N LEU A 132 -7.31 18.38 -4.75
CA LEU A 132 -8.29 19.43 -4.48
C LEU A 132 -7.65 20.83 -4.52
N ALA A 133 -6.60 21.05 -3.73
CA ALA A 133 -5.96 22.37 -3.60
C ALA A 133 -5.27 22.85 -4.89
N SER A 134 -4.77 21.92 -5.71
CA SER A 134 -4.15 22.23 -7.00
C SER A 134 -5.14 22.51 -8.12
N GLY A 135 -6.44 22.26 -7.93
CA GLY A 135 -7.46 22.35 -8.97
C GLY A 135 -7.45 21.15 -9.94
N LEU A 136 -6.71 20.07 -9.63
CA LEU A 136 -6.61 18.89 -10.50
C LEU A 136 -7.97 18.25 -10.73
N PHE A 137 -8.81 18.13 -9.70
CA PHE A 137 -10.14 17.53 -9.87
C PHE A 137 -11.08 18.40 -10.70
N GLU A 138 -11.02 19.72 -10.57
CA GLU A 138 -11.81 20.62 -11.40
C GLU A 138 -11.44 20.48 -12.87
N ALA A 139 -10.13 20.45 -13.18
CA ALA A 139 -9.64 20.26 -14.53
C ALA A 139 -9.93 18.87 -15.10
N ALA A 140 -9.71 17.82 -14.34
CA ALA A 140 -9.87 16.44 -14.81
C ALA A 140 -11.34 16.00 -14.94
N LEU A 141 -12.23 16.50 -14.07
CA LEU A 141 -13.63 16.06 -14.02
C LEU A 141 -14.61 17.11 -14.55
N GLY A 142 -14.14 18.31 -14.92
CA GLY A 142 -15.00 19.41 -15.37
C GLY A 142 -15.94 19.92 -14.28
N LEU A 143 -15.49 19.89 -13.02
CA LEU A 143 -16.28 20.29 -11.86
C LEU A 143 -15.87 21.67 -11.36
N THR A 144 -16.80 22.37 -10.70
CA THR A 144 -16.49 23.56 -9.91
C THR A 144 -16.58 23.21 -8.43
N ILE A 145 -15.45 23.27 -7.73
CA ILE A 145 -15.33 22.92 -6.31
C ILE A 145 -15.24 24.21 -5.51
N SER A 146 -16.34 24.58 -4.87
CA SER A 146 -16.41 25.77 -4.01
C SER A 146 -15.89 25.46 -2.61
N GLY A 147 -14.87 26.21 -2.17
CA GLY A 147 -14.30 26.14 -0.82
C GLY A 147 -12.92 25.48 -0.81
N VAL A 148 -11.89 26.24 -0.41
CA VAL A 148 -10.53 25.71 -0.23
C VAL A 148 -10.55 24.82 1.01
N SER A 149 -10.55 23.51 0.82
CA SER A 149 -10.39 22.56 1.93
C SER A 149 -8.93 22.58 2.38
N ILE A 150 -8.66 23.22 3.52
CA ILE A 150 -7.37 23.14 4.19
C ILE A 150 -7.29 21.74 4.85
N PRO A 151 -6.28 20.91 4.54
CA PRO A 151 -6.20 19.58 5.10
C PRO A 151 -5.64 19.63 6.53
N ALA A 152 -6.47 19.99 7.50
CA ALA A 152 -6.12 19.93 8.91
C ALA A 152 -6.70 18.67 9.58
N THR A 153 -6.36 17.49 9.08
CA THR A 153 -6.42 16.24 9.87
C THR A 153 -5.05 15.56 9.92
N GLY A 154 -3.98 16.35 10.06
CA GLY A 154 -2.68 15.86 10.50
C GLY A 154 -2.66 15.75 12.02
N ARG A 155 -3.05 14.59 12.59
CA ARG A 155 -2.56 14.21 13.92
C ARG A 155 -1.12 13.71 13.75
N SER A 156 -0.17 14.63 13.58
CA SER A 156 1.24 14.30 13.48
C SER A 156 1.99 14.85 14.69
N SER A 157 2.59 13.96 15.47
CA SER A 157 3.60 14.30 16.46
C SER A 157 4.92 14.43 15.72
N HIS A 158 5.48 15.63 15.65
CA HIS A 158 6.78 15.87 15.04
C HIS A 158 7.84 16.05 16.12
N THR A 159 8.98 15.39 15.93
CA THR A 159 10.20 15.63 16.71
C THR A 159 11.23 16.18 15.73
N PHE A 160 11.72 17.37 16.01
CA PHE A 160 12.79 18.00 15.25
C PHE A 160 14.07 17.95 16.08
N GLU A 161 15.17 17.54 15.47
CA GLU A 161 16.48 17.62 16.10
C GLU A 161 16.95 19.09 16.03
N VAL A 162 16.72 19.84 17.11
CA VAL A 162 17.17 21.24 17.19
C VAL A 162 18.65 21.24 17.59
N ARG A 163 19.50 21.74 16.69
CA ARG A 163 20.88 22.10 17.01
C ARG A 163 20.95 23.62 17.16
N PRO A 164 21.11 24.17 18.37
CA PRO A 164 21.34 25.59 18.54
C PRO A 164 22.58 25.98 17.74
N ASN A 165 22.49 27.01 16.89
CA ASN A 165 23.68 27.59 16.31
C ASN A 165 24.39 28.44 17.37
N ASN A 166 25.70 28.64 17.22
CA ASN A 166 26.50 29.45 18.15
C ASN A 166 26.19 30.95 18.11
N GLN A 167 25.19 31.40 17.33
CA GLN A 167 24.73 32.79 17.26
C GLN A 167 23.48 33.05 18.12
N LEU A 168 22.92 32.02 18.78
CA LEU A 168 21.94 32.21 19.83
C LEU A 168 22.63 32.76 21.09
N SER A 169 22.82 34.09 21.12
CA SER A 169 23.13 34.79 22.36
C SER A 169 21.95 34.61 23.31
N ALA A 170 22.12 33.76 24.32
CA ALA A 170 21.20 33.65 25.44
C ALA A 170 21.18 34.99 26.20
N LEU A 171 20.23 35.86 25.86
CA LEU A 171 19.71 36.86 26.77
C LEU A 171 18.39 36.30 27.30
N TRP A 172 18.51 35.51 28.37
CA TRP A 172 17.44 35.33 29.33
C TRP A 172 17.79 36.18 30.55
#